data_AF-A0A3D2P830-F1
#
_entry.id   AF-A0A3D2P830-F1
#
_cell.length_a   1.000
_cell.length_b   1.000
_cell.length_c   1.000
_cell.angle_alpha   90.00
_cell.angle_beta   90.00
_cell.angle_gamma   90.00
#
_symmetry.space_group_name_H-M   'P 1'
#
loop_
_entity.id
_entity.type
_entity.pdbx_description
1 polymer ?
#
loop_
_entity_poly.entity_id
_entity_poly.type
_entity_poly.pdbx_seq_one_letter_code
_entity_poly.pdbx_strand_id
1 'polypeptide(L)'
;VGASPERLPQAKEFLEKYKTKYPKVDSQPYDHYTYEATKIILQAIKMGSLEKKEIIETVRKIKYNGVLGETAFDEKGDTLNKVISVYKIKEGKFIPLN
;
A
#
# COMPACT_ATOMS: atom_id res chain seq x y z
N VAL A 1 7.67 5.23 -1.16
CA VAL A 1 7.45 6.20 -0.06
C VAL A 1 5.95 6.50 -0.04
N GLY A 2 5.31 6.57 1.13
CA GLY A 2 3.87 6.73 1.22
C GLY A 2 3.43 7.37 2.53
N ALA A 3 2.16 7.74 2.62
CA ALA A 3 1.56 8.31 3.82
C ALA A 3 1.46 7.26 4.95
N SER A 4 1.47 7.73 6.20
CA SER A 4 1.22 6.91 7.38
C SER A 4 -0.18 6.32 7.24
N PRO A 5 -0.37 5.00 7.44
CA PRO A 5 -1.70 4.40 7.32
C PRO A 5 -2.70 5.03 8.31
N GLU A 6 -2.24 5.55 9.45
CA GLU A 6 -3.08 6.26 10.43
C GLU A 6 -3.65 7.59 9.90
N ARG A 7 -3.09 8.12 8.82
CA ARG A 7 -3.49 9.40 8.20
C ARG A 7 -4.23 9.24 6.88
N LEU A 8 -4.33 8.02 6.36
CA LEU A 8 -5.09 7.72 5.16
C LEU A 8 -6.48 7.24 5.57
N PRO A 9 -7.56 7.97 5.23
CA PRO A 9 -8.92 7.48 5.47
C PRO A 9 -9.15 6.07 4.93
N GLN A 10 -8.54 5.76 3.78
CA GLN A 10 -8.62 4.46 3.10
C GLN A 10 -7.91 3.34 3.86
N ALA A 11 -6.96 3.66 4.74
CA ALA A 11 -6.21 2.67 5.51
C ALA A 11 -6.86 2.30 6.85
N LYS A 12 -7.88 3.06 7.30
CA LYS A 12 -8.60 2.75 8.53
C LYS A 12 -9.20 1.35 8.51
N GLU A 13 -9.86 0.98 7.41
CA GLU A 13 -10.46 -0.34 7.24
C GLU A 13 -9.40 -1.45 7.24
N PHE A 14 -8.23 -1.21 6.62
CA PHE A 14 -7.11 -2.15 6.66
C PHE A 14 -6.62 -2.36 8.09
N LEU A 15 -6.41 -1.30 8.86
CA LEU A 15 -5.92 -1.39 10.24
C LEU A 15 -6.92 -2.12 11.15
N GLU A 16 -8.22 -1.88 10.99
CA GLU A 16 -9.27 -2.59 11.74
C GLU A 16 -9.29 -4.09 11.39
N LYS A 17 -9.25 -4.43 10.09
CA LYS A 17 -9.17 -5.81 9.62
C LYS A 17 -7.89 -6.51 10.09
N TYR A 18 -6.76 -5.81 10.07
CA TYR A 18 -5.48 -6.33 10.54
C TYR A 18 -5.54 -6.67 12.02
N LYS A 19 -5.96 -5.72 12.87
CA LYS A 19 -6.12 -5.94 14.32
C LYS A 19 -7.07 -7.09 14.63
N THR A 20 -8.17 -7.20 13.89
CA THR A 20 -9.14 -8.29 14.07
C THR A 20 -8.53 -9.65 13.73
N LYS A 21 -7.75 -9.72 12.64
CA LYS A 21 -7.12 -10.96 12.19
C LYS A 21 -5.90 -11.34 13.04
N TYR A 22 -5.17 -10.35 13.55
CA TYR A 22 -3.93 -10.49 14.29
C TYR A 22 -3.98 -9.71 15.62
N PRO A 23 -4.81 -10.12 16.59
CA PRO A 23 -5.14 -9.31 17.78
C PRO A 23 -4.00 -9.03 18.75
N LYS A 24 -2.82 -9.64 18.55
CA LYS A 24 -1.63 -9.49 19.41
C LYS A 24 -0.38 -9.06 18.63
N VAL A 25 -0.55 -8.66 17.38
CA VAL A 25 0.55 -8.25 16.51
C VAL A 25 0.22 -6.87 16.00
N ASP A 26 1.11 -5.93 16.29
CA ASP A 26 1.01 -4.59 15.73
C ASP A 26 1.42 -4.63 14.25
N SER A 27 0.69 -3.90 13.42
CA SER A 27 1.06 -3.75 12.01
C SER A 27 2.41 -3.07 11.92
N GLN A 28 3.30 -3.66 11.12
CA GLN A 28 4.65 -3.16 10.89
C GLN A 28 4.66 -2.10 9.78
N PRO A 29 5.70 -1.25 9.71
CA PRO A 29 5.76 -0.15 8.75
C PRO A 29 5.67 -0.53 7.26
N TYR A 30 5.85 -1.81 6.91
CA TYR A 30 5.81 -2.30 5.53
C TYR A 30 4.58 -3.15 5.19
N ASP A 31 3.70 -3.44 6.17
CA ASP A 31 2.60 -4.38 6.00
C ASP A 31 1.55 -3.89 5.00
N HIS A 32 1.16 -2.61 5.11
CA HIS A 32 0.18 -2.01 4.21
C HIS A 32 0.70 -1.90 2.77
N TYR A 33 1.99 -1.59 2.58
CA TYR A 33 2.62 -1.62 1.26
C TYR A 33 2.62 -3.01 0.65
N THR A 34 2.93 -4.04 1.45
CA THR A 34 2.93 -5.44 0.99
C THR A 34 1.52 -5.90 0.61
N TYR A 35 0.52 -5.52 1.42
CA TYR A 35 -0.88 -5.79 1.15
C TYR A 35 -1.34 -5.14 -0.17
N GLU A 36 -1.05 -3.84 -0.36
CA GLU A 36 -1.35 -3.11 -1.60
C GLU A 36 -0.74 -3.79 -2.82
N ALA A 37 0.58 -4.06 -2.79
CA ALA A 37 1.31 -4.64 -3.92
C ALA A 37 0.77 -6.02 -4.29
N THR A 38 0.45 -6.86 -3.28
CA THR A 38 -0.15 -8.17 -3.51
C THR A 38 -1.52 -8.03 -4.18
N LYS A 39 -2.35 -7.09 -3.74
CA LYS A 39 -3.68 -6.86 -4.31
C LYS A 39 -3.61 -6.33 -5.74
N ILE A 40 -2.62 -5.49 -6.06
CA ILE A 40 -2.36 -5.02 -7.43
C ILE A 40 -2.03 -6.19 -8.35
N ILE A 41 -1.14 -7.09 -7.94
CA ILE A 41 -0.78 -8.28 -8.73
C ILE A 41 -2.00 -9.19 -8.93
N LEU A 42 -2.78 -9.45 -7.88
CA LEU A 42 -4.00 -10.25 -7.98
C LEU A 42 -5.04 -9.61 -8.91
N GLN A 43 -5.17 -8.29 -8.88
CA GLN A 43 -6.07 -7.57 -9.78
C GLN A 43 -5.59 -7.65 -11.23
N ALA A 44 -4.28 -7.54 -11.47
CA ALA A 44 -3.70 -7.72 -12.81
C ALA A 44 -3.95 -9.14 -13.36
N ILE A 45 -3.77 -10.17 -12.52
CA ILE A 45 -4.12 -11.56 -12.86
C ILE A 45 -5.60 -11.67 -13.22
N LYS A 46 -6.49 -11.05 -12.45
CA LYS A 46 -7.93 -11.08 -12.69
C LYS A 46 -8.35 -10.40 -14.00
N MET A 47 -7.63 -9.36 -14.41
CA MET A 47 -7.90 -8.61 -15.64
C MET A 47 -7.29 -9.25 -16.89
N GLY A 48 -6.26 -10.09 -16.73
CA GLY A 48 -5.52 -10.72 -17.82
C GLY A 48 -5.42 -12.23 -17.64
N SER A 49 -4.19 -12.73 -17.60
CA SER A 49 -3.88 -14.15 -17.48
C SER A 49 -2.88 -14.43 -16.35
N LEU A 50 -2.48 -15.70 -16.23
CA LEU A 50 -1.40 -16.13 -15.35
C LEU A 50 -0.02 -16.02 -16.01
N GLU A 51 0.06 -15.56 -17.27
CA GLU A 51 1.33 -15.40 -17.97
C GLU A 51 2.11 -14.21 -17.39
N LYS A 52 3.34 -14.47 -16.94
CA LYS A 52 4.19 -13.47 -16.26
C LYS A 52 4.32 -12.17 -17.04
N LYS A 53 4.51 -12.26 -18.36
CA LYS A 53 4.68 -11.09 -19.23
C LYS A 53 3.43 -10.22 -19.25
N GLU A 54 2.26 -10.83 -19.39
CA GLU A 54 0.97 -10.14 -19.42
C GLU A 54 0.63 -9.49 -18.07
N ILE A 55 0.98 -10.15 -16.96
CA ILE A 55 0.83 -9.58 -15.61
C ILE A 55 1.64 -8.28 -15.49
N ILE A 56 2.92 -8.30 -15.89
CA ILE A 56 3.79 -7.11 -15.83
C ILE A 56 3.22 -5.96 -16.68
N GLU A 57 2.75 -6.26 -17.89
CA GLU A 57 2.16 -5.27 -18.78
C GLU A 57 0.84 -4.70 -18.22
N THR A 58 0.04 -5.54 -17.58
CA THR A 58 -1.23 -5.14 -16.96
C THR A 58 -1.00 -4.28 -15.71
N VAL A 59 -0.05 -4.66 -14.84
CA VAL A 59 0.32 -3.88 -13.65
C VAL A 59 0.74 -2.47 -14.05
N ARG A 60 1.52 -2.29 -15.12
CA ARG A 60 1.94 -0.96 -15.59
C ARG A 60 0.79 -0.03 -15.98
N LYS A 61 -0.34 -0.60 -16.40
CA LYS A 61 -1.51 0.15 -16.88
C LYS A 61 -2.59 0.32 -15.82
N ILE A 62 -2.43 -0.29 -14.65
CA ILE A 62 -3.46 -0.34 -13.63
C ILE A 62 -3.60 1.00 -12.91
N LYS A 63 -4.84 1.32 -12.54
CA LYS A 63 -5.15 2.29 -11.48
C LYS A 63 -5.86 1.53 -10.39
N TYR A 64 -5.26 1.50 -9.20
CA TYR A 64 -5.75 0.69 -8.09
C TYR A 64 -6.10 1.59 -6.91
N ASN A 65 -7.36 1.57 -6.49
CA ASN A 65 -7.81 2.29 -5.30
C ASN A 65 -7.73 1.37 -4.09
N GLY A 66 -6.80 1.64 -3.18
CA GLY A 66 -6.44 0.75 -2.08
C GLY A 66 -6.06 1.47 -0.79
N VAL A 67 -5.25 0.78 0.00
CA VAL A 67 -4.83 1.20 1.34
C VAL A 67 -3.95 2.44 1.28
N LEU A 68 -3.24 2.68 0.17
CA LEU A 68 -2.38 3.85 -0.02
C LEU A 68 -3.10 5.01 -0.73
N GLY A 69 -4.41 4.89 -0.99
CA GLY A 69 -5.13 5.77 -1.90
C GLY A 69 -5.12 5.22 -3.33
N GLU A 70 -5.12 6.10 -4.34
CA GLU A 70 -4.96 5.67 -5.73
C GLU A 70 -3.48 5.36 -6.00
N THR A 71 -3.18 4.12 -6.35
CA THR A 71 -1.87 3.68 -6.81
C THR A 71 -1.90 3.53 -8.34
N ALA A 72 -1.02 4.27 -9.00
CA ALA A 72 -0.73 4.19 -10.43
C ALA A 72 0.78 4.38 -10.67
N PHE A 73 1.24 4.09 -11.88
CA PHE A 73 2.66 4.05 -12.23
C PHE A 73 2.99 4.97 -13.41
N ASP A 74 4.18 5.54 -13.40
CA ASP A 74 4.73 6.23 -14.57
C ASP A 74 5.35 5.23 -15.58
N GLU A 75 5.89 5.75 -16.69
CA GLU A 75 6.50 4.94 -17.75
C GLU A 75 7.72 4.13 -17.29
N LYS A 76 8.36 4.53 -16.19
CA LYS A 76 9.51 3.83 -15.59
C LYS A 76 9.06 2.77 -14.58
N GLY A 77 7.78 2.77 -14.20
CA GLY A 77 7.22 1.90 -13.18
C GLY A 77 7.31 2.47 -11.77
N ASP A 78 7.69 3.75 -11.63
CA ASP A 78 7.67 4.43 -10.34
C ASP A 78 6.23 4.76 -9.97
N THR A 79 5.91 4.67 -8.68
CA THR A 79 4.58 5.04 -8.20
C THR A 79 4.35 6.55 -8.37
N LEU A 80 3.16 6.92 -8.83
CA LEU A 80 2.73 8.31 -8.87
C LEU A 80 2.41 8.87 -7.47
N ASN A 81 2.39 8.02 -6.43
CA ASN A 81 2.23 8.44 -5.04
C ASN A 81 3.48 9.14 -4.54
N LYS A 82 3.39 10.46 -4.37
CA LYS A 82 4.50 11.33 -3.92
C LYS A 82 4.48 11.66 -2.43
N VAL A 83 3.64 10.99 -1.64
CA VAL A 83 3.52 11.29 -0.22
C VAL A 83 4.69 10.68 0.55
N ILE A 84 5.36 11.50 1.36
CA ILE A 84 6.43 11.07 2.25
C ILE A 84 5.95 11.27 3.69
N SER A 85 6.04 10.22 4.49
CA SER A 85 5.78 10.31 5.94
C SER A 85 7.07 10.63 6.67
N VAL A 86 7.05 11.68 7.47
CA VAL A 86 8.14 12.03 8.38
C VAL A 86 7.67 11.77 9.81
N TYR A 87 8.53 11.14 10.60
CA TYR A 87 8.28 10.85 12.00
C TYR A 87 9.35 11.48 12.88
N LYS A 88 8.95 11.94 14.06
CA LYS A 88 9.81 12.29 15.18
C LYS A 88 9.77 11.18 16.21
N ILE A 89 10.93 10.73 16.69
CA ILE A 89 10.99 9.81 17.82
C ILE A 89 10.90 10.62 19.12
N LYS A 90 9.93 10.28 19.98
CA LYS A 90 9.81 10.81 21.35
C LYS A 90 9.50 9.64 22.29
N GLU A 91 10.30 9.48 23.35
CA GLU A 91 10.12 8.41 24.34
C GLU A 91 10.02 7.00 23.71
N GLY A 92 10.83 6.74 22.69
CA GLY A 92 10.85 5.45 21.98
C GLY A 92 9.65 5.22 21.03
N LYS A 93 8.76 6.20 20.87
CA LYS A 93 7.59 6.11 19.99
C LYS A 93 7.77 6.97 18.74
N PHE A 94 7.34 6.45 17.59
CA PHE A 94 7.29 7.20 16.34
C PHE A 94 6.06 8.11 16.32
N ILE A 95 6.26 9.42 16.37
CA ILE A 95 5.21 10.44 16.29
C ILE A 95 5.22 11.05 14.89
N PRO A 96 4.14 10.96 14.11
CA PRO A 96 4.12 11.46 12.74
C PRO A 96 4.07 13.01 12.72
N LEU A 97 4.83 13.66 11.82
CA LEU A 97 5.07 15.11 11.79
C LEU A 97 4.29 15.89 10.71
N ASN A 98 3.68 15.20 9.73
CA ASN A 98 3.08 15.80 8.52
C ASN A 98 1.55 15.83 8.52
#